data_AF-A0A7Z8YE08-F1
#
_entry.id   AF-A0A7Z8YE08-F1
#
_cell.length_a   1.000
_cell.length_b   1.000
_cell.length_c   1.000
_cell.angle_alpha   90.00
_cell.angle_beta   90.00
_cell.angle_gamma   90.00
#
_symmetry.space_group_name_H-M   'P 1'
#
loop_
_entity.id
_entity.type
_entity.pdbx_description
1 polymer ?
#
loop_
_entity_poly.entity_id
_entity_poly.type
_entity_poly.pdbx_seq_one_letter_code
_entity_poly.pdbx_strand_id
1 'polypeptide(L)'
;MIIDFKYIPTFAQNKINIPMKRIVLLLLSLLAVGCSKSEENPNYSEISGAYSKDFGTGNGNIWLWIQSSGNFELKSTYASGKESVFKGRIIKKDGDSYSFEIESGRRVNSDLPAKGDVFECLYWETNKEMSITYDGANIRYERLTLQTKYK
;
A
#
# COMPACT_ATOMS: atom_id res chain seq x y z
N MET A 1 31.40 -5.39 53.66
CA MET A 1 30.11 -4.76 53.98
C MET A 1 29.04 -5.57 53.28
N ILE A 2 28.29 -6.38 54.04
CA ILE A 2 27.28 -7.31 53.52
C ILE A 2 25.94 -6.56 53.59
N ILE A 3 25.27 -6.42 52.45
CA ILE A 3 23.98 -5.74 52.37
C ILE A 3 22.91 -6.73 52.85
N ASP A 4 22.26 -6.40 53.98
CA ASP A 4 21.19 -7.16 54.61
C ASP A 4 19.88 -6.93 53.83
N PHE A 5 19.46 -7.92 53.03
CA PHE A 5 18.22 -7.90 52.25
C PHE A 5 17.01 -8.17 53.15
N LYS A 6 16.68 -7.22 54.03
CA LYS A 6 15.60 -7.39 55.02
C LYS A 6 14.24 -6.83 54.64
N TYR A 7 14.03 -6.42 53.38
CA TYR A 7 12.74 -5.94 52.90
C TYR A 7 12.40 -6.53 51.53
N ILE A 8 12.05 -7.82 51.53
CA ILE A 8 11.12 -8.35 50.54
C ILE A 8 9.73 -8.01 51.10
N PRO A 9 8.90 -7.18 50.44
CA PRO A 9 7.58 -6.88 50.96
C PRO A 9 6.78 -8.18 51.04
N THR A 10 6.08 -8.33 52.15
CA THR A 10 5.33 -9.50 52.64
C THR A 10 4.19 -9.98 51.74
N PHE A 11 4.18 -9.60 50.46
CA PHE A 11 3.22 -10.05 49.45
C PHE A 11 3.45 -11.49 48.98
N ALA A 12 4.64 -12.06 49.20
CA ALA A 12 4.97 -13.43 48.80
C ALA A 12 4.55 -14.51 49.82
N GLN A 13 3.96 -14.14 50.97
CA GLN A 13 3.63 -15.08 52.05
C GLN A 13 2.16 -15.51 52.12
N ASN A 14 1.33 -15.17 51.12
CA ASN A 14 0.06 -15.87 50.96
C ASN A 14 0.30 -17.10 50.07
N LYS A 15 0.12 -18.29 50.63
CA LYS A 15 -0.04 -19.56 49.90
C LYS A 15 -1.28 -19.47 49.00
N ILE A 16 -1.22 -18.69 47.93
CA ILE A 16 -2.19 -18.79 46.86
C ILE A 16 -1.72 -20.01 46.07
N ASN A 17 -2.41 -21.12 46.29
CA ASN A 17 -2.25 -22.36 45.55
C ASN A 17 -2.78 -22.10 44.11
N ILE A 18 -2.10 -21.24 43.36
CA ILE A 18 -2.45 -20.95 41.98
C ILE A 18 -1.99 -22.18 41.19
N PRO A 19 -2.92 -22.98 40.66
CA PRO A 19 -2.54 -24.15 39.88
C PRO A 19 -1.67 -23.67 38.71
N MET A 20 -0.53 -24.34 38.50
CA MET A 20 0.49 -24.00 37.48
C MET A 20 -0.14 -23.71 36.10
N LYS A 21 -1.26 -24.38 35.79
CA LYS A 21 -2.11 -24.18 34.60
C LYS A 21 -2.63 -22.74 34.43
N ARG A 22 -2.97 -22.03 35.52
CA ARG A 22 -3.45 -20.64 35.50
C ARG A 22 -2.32 -19.63 35.26
N ILE A 23 -1.12 -19.91 35.75
CA ILE A 23 0.07 -19.06 35.48
C ILE A 23 0.47 -19.17 34.01
N VAL A 24 0.48 -20.39 33.47
CA VAL A 24 0.73 -20.64 32.04
C VAL A 24 -0.34 -19.98 31.16
N LEU A 25 -1.61 -20.03 31.57
CA LEU A 25 -2.70 -19.33 30.87
C LEU A 25 -2.51 -17.81 30.87
N LEU A 26 -2.08 -17.23 31.99
CA LEU A 26 -1.79 -15.80 32.13
C LEU A 26 -0.61 -15.38 31.23
N LEU A 27 0.47 -16.17 31.20
CA LEU A 27 1.60 -15.94 30.30
C LEU A 27 1.22 -16.02 28.82
N LEU A 28 0.40 -16.99 28.43
CA LEU A 28 -0.13 -17.10 27.06
C LEU A 28 -1.05 -15.92 26.70
N SER A 29 -1.86 -15.45 27.65
CA SER A 29 -2.72 -14.28 27.43
C SER A 29 -1.92 -13.00 27.24
N LEU A 30 -0.83 -12.80 28.00
CA LEU A 30 0.07 -11.64 27.86
C LEU A 30 0.85 -11.66 26.54
N LEU A 31 1.24 -12.85 26.06
CA LEU A 31 1.87 -13.02 24.74
C LEU A 31 0.89 -12.72 23.59
N ALA A 32 -0.40 -13.03 23.76
CA ALA A 32 -1.43 -12.76 22.76
C ALA A 32 -1.76 -11.27 22.59
N VAL A 33 -1.57 -10.43 23.62
CA VAL A 33 -1.73 -8.96 23.52
C VAL A 33 -0.47 -8.28 22.97
N GLY A 34 0.68 -8.96 22.97
CA GLY A 34 1.96 -8.42 22.53
C GLY A 34 2.23 -8.48 21.02
N CYS A 35 1.35 -9.12 20.25
CA CYS A 35 1.41 -9.13 18.79
C CYS A 35 0.31 -8.23 18.21
N SER A 36 0.16 -7.03 18.77
CA SER A 36 -0.40 -5.91 18.01
C SER A 36 0.58 -5.70 16.86
N LYS A 37 0.24 -6.29 15.72
CA LYS A 37 0.84 -5.95 14.43
C LYS A 37 0.60 -4.45 14.32
N SER A 38 1.63 -3.67 14.59
CA SER A 38 1.63 -2.24 14.29
C SER A 38 1.17 -2.16 12.84
N GLU A 39 -0.05 -1.68 12.61
CA GLU A 39 -0.52 -1.30 11.28
C GLU A 39 0.29 -0.07 10.90
N GLU A 40 1.55 -0.31 10.55
CA GLU A 40 2.41 0.68 9.95
C GLU A 40 1.70 1.06 8.66
N ASN A 41 1.16 2.28 8.63
CA ASN A 41 0.50 2.78 7.44
C ASN A 41 1.48 2.63 6.28
N PRO A 42 1.09 1.95 5.20
CA PRO A 42 2.03 1.70 4.11
C PRO A 42 2.51 3.04 3.54
N ASN A 43 3.82 3.17 3.39
CA ASN A 43 4.48 4.37 2.89
C ASN A 43 5.08 4.09 1.51
N TYR A 44 4.57 4.80 0.50
CA TYR A 44 4.97 4.70 -0.91
C TYR A 44 5.64 5.98 -1.42
N SER A 45 6.30 6.74 -0.53
CA SER A 45 7.01 7.99 -0.88
C SER A 45 7.96 7.82 -2.08
N GLU A 46 8.60 6.68 -2.22
CA GLU A 46 9.54 6.31 -3.30
C GLU A 46 8.90 6.34 -4.69
N ILE A 47 7.59 6.10 -4.80
CA ILE A 47 6.83 6.20 -6.06
C ILE A 47 5.78 7.31 -6.06
N SER A 48 5.60 8.00 -4.93
CA SER A 48 4.66 9.12 -4.88
C SER A 48 5.05 10.21 -5.88
N GLY A 49 4.09 10.68 -6.65
CA GLY A 49 4.36 11.57 -7.78
C GLY A 49 3.23 11.60 -8.80
N ALA A 50 3.40 12.45 -9.80
CA ALA A 50 2.56 12.50 -10.98
C ALA A 50 3.37 12.04 -12.19
N TYR A 51 2.85 11.02 -12.87
CA TYR A 51 3.43 10.40 -14.05
C TYR A 51 2.52 10.61 -15.24
N SER A 52 3.08 10.80 -16.42
CA SER A 52 2.27 10.97 -17.63
C SER A 52 2.92 10.45 -18.89
N LYS A 53 2.08 10.17 -19.88
CA LYS A 53 2.46 9.96 -21.28
C LYS A 53 1.48 10.72 -22.17
N ASP A 54 2.04 11.51 -23.08
CA ASP A 54 1.30 12.16 -24.16
C ASP A 54 1.49 11.33 -25.44
N PHE A 55 0.39 11.01 -26.13
CA PHE A 55 0.43 10.28 -27.40
C PHE A 55 0.56 11.19 -28.63
N GLY A 56 0.75 12.49 -28.40
CA GLY A 56 0.87 13.51 -29.42
C GLY A 56 -0.46 14.19 -29.74
N THR A 57 -0.36 15.27 -30.51
CA THR A 57 -1.47 16.17 -30.83
C THR A 57 -2.69 15.41 -31.35
N GLY A 58 -3.78 15.48 -30.59
CA GLY A 58 -5.05 14.87 -30.97
C GLY A 58 -5.18 13.37 -30.66
N ASN A 59 -4.21 12.74 -30.00
CA ASN A 59 -4.26 11.30 -29.66
C ASN A 59 -4.60 11.03 -28.19
N GLY A 60 -4.56 12.07 -27.34
CA GLY A 60 -4.87 11.98 -25.92
C GLY A 60 -3.64 11.71 -25.05
N ASN A 61 -3.88 11.49 -23.76
CA ASN A 61 -2.83 11.35 -22.75
C ASN A 61 -3.27 10.43 -21.59
N ILE A 62 -2.29 9.86 -20.90
CA ILE A 62 -2.47 9.14 -19.64
C ILE A 62 -1.77 9.93 -18.54
N TRP A 63 -2.43 10.06 -17.40
CA TRP A 63 -1.90 10.65 -16.17
C TRP A 63 -2.17 9.73 -15.00
N LEU A 64 -1.13 9.39 -14.25
CA LEU A 64 -1.21 8.62 -13.02
C LEU A 64 -0.66 9.48 -11.88
N TRP A 65 -1.51 9.76 -10.89
CA TRP A 65 -1.13 10.42 -9.66
C TRP A 65 -1.11 9.42 -8.51
N ILE A 66 -0.01 9.38 -7.75
CA ILE A 66 0.21 8.48 -6.62
C ILE A 66 0.56 9.28 -5.37
N GLN A 67 -0.17 9.04 -4.29
CA GLN A 67 0.08 9.61 -2.97
C GLN A 67 0.97 8.68 -2.14
N SER A 68 1.70 9.22 -1.16
CA SER A 68 2.53 8.43 -0.25
C SER A 68 1.73 7.44 0.60
N SER A 69 0.43 7.68 0.80
CA SER A 69 -0.51 6.75 1.46
C SER A 69 -0.87 5.53 0.61
N GLY A 70 -0.48 5.51 -0.67
CA GLY A 70 -0.83 4.44 -1.62
C GLY A 70 -2.13 4.69 -2.40
N ASN A 71 -2.84 5.78 -2.12
CA ASN A 71 -3.97 6.18 -2.95
C ASN A 71 -3.49 6.66 -4.32
N PHE A 72 -4.27 6.37 -5.36
CA PHE A 72 -3.97 6.84 -6.71
C PHE A 72 -5.19 7.40 -7.44
N GLU A 73 -4.91 8.19 -8.48
CA GLU A 73 -5.86 8.61 -9.49
C GLU A 73 -5.25 8.41 -10.88
N LEU A 74 -5.89 7.58 -11.71
CA LEU A 74 -5.52 7.32 -13.09
C LEU A 74 -6.53 8.00 -14.02
N LYS A 75 -6.03 8.87 -14.90
CA LYS A 75 -6.80 9.55 -15.94
C LYS A 75 -6.31 9.12 -17.30
N SER A 76 -7.27 8.84 -18.18
CA SER A 76 -7.00 8.64 -19.61
C SER A 76 -7.95 9.50 -20.40
N THR A 77 -7.38 10.42 -21.19
CA THR A 77 -8.11 11.28 -22.11
C THR A 77 -7.86 10.78 -23.52
N TYR A 78 -8.93 10.73 -24.31
CA TYR A 78 -8.90 10.25 -25.69
C TYR A 78 -8.80 11.41 -26.68
N ALA A 79 -8.42 11.08 -27.93
CA ALA A 79 -8.55 11.96 -29.09
C ALA A 79 -9.90 12.70 -29.19
N SER A 80 -10.99 12.03 -28.80
CA SER A 80 -12.36 12.57 -28.82
C SER A 80 -12.66 13.57 -27.70
N GLY A 81 -11.70 13.86 -26.80
CA GLY A 81 -11.90 14.68 -25.60
C GLY A 81 -12.68 13.96 -24.49
N LYS A 82 -13.10 12.71 -24.71
CA LYS A 82 -13.68 11.86 -23.67
C LYS A 82 -12.62 11.50 -22.65
N GLU A 83 -13.03 11.35 -21.40
CA GLU A 83 -12.13 11.04 -20.29
C GLU A 83 -12.66 9.88 -19.46
N SER A 84 -11.75 9.00 -19.05
CA SER A 84 -11.99 8.01 -18.01
C SER A 84 -11.10 8.32 -16.82
N VAL A 85 -11.68 8.20 -15.63
CA VAL A 85 -11.00 8.50 -14.36
C VAL A 85 -11.24 7.33 -13.42
N PHE A 86 -10.16 6.80 -12.87
CA PHE A 86 -10.15 5.72 -11.88
C PHE A 86 -9.41 6.16 -10.63
N LYS A 87 -9.90 5.73 -9.49
CA LYS A 87 -9.27 5.93 -8.19
C LYS A 87 -9.21 4.61 -7.46
N GLY A 88 -8.19 4.45 -6.64
CA GLY A 88 -8.04 3.27 -5.83
C GLY A 88 -6.78 3.33 -4.98
N ARG A 89 -6.26 2.15 -4.66
CA ARG A 89 -5.13 2.00 -3.75
C ARG A 89 -4.12 0.96 -4.22
N ILE A 90 -2.88 1.10 -3.77
CA ILE A 90 -1.87 0.06 -3.87
C ILE A 90 -2.19 -1.03 -2.83
N ILE A 91 -2.21 -2.29 -3.27
CA ILE A 91 -2.54 -3.44 -2.43
C ILE A 91 -1.37 -4.39 -2.21
N LYS A 92 -0.32 -4.29 -3.03
CA LYS A 92 0.86 -5.15 -2.96
C LYS A 92 2.10 -4.44 -3.50
N LYS A 93 3.25 -4.73 -2.90
CA LYS A 93 4.58 -4.38 -3.40
C LYS A 93 5.46 -5.64 -3.39
N ASP A 94 6.17 -5.87 -4.49
CA ASP A 94 7.13 -6.97 -4.65
C ASP A 94 8.35 -6.46 -5.43
N GLY A 95 9.41 -6.10 -4.70
CA GLY A 95 10.55 -5.38 -5.26
C GLY A 95 10.14 -4.06 -5.91
N ASP A 96 10.35 -3.95 -7.22
CA ASP A 96 10.01 -2.79 -8.06
C ASP A 96 8.59 -2.87 -8.65
N SER A 97 7.85 -3.94 -8.36
CA SER A 97 6.49 -4.17 -8.84
C SER A 97 5.45 -3.79 -7.80
N TYR A 98 4.35 -3.18 -8.25
CA TYR A 98 3.27 -2.69 -7.42
C TYR A 98 1.91 -3.04 -8.03
N SER A 99 1.01 -3.59 -7.23
CA SER A 99 -0.35 -3.92 -7.66
C SER A 99 -1.34 -2.85 -7.20
N PHE A 100 -2.14 -2.32 -8.12
CA PHE A 100 -3.09 -1.22 -7.91
C PHE A 100 -4.51 -1.74 -8.09
N GLU A 101 -5.33 -1.69 -7.03
CA GLU A 101 -6.75 -2.07 -7.06
C GLU A 101 -7.61 -0.84 -7.30
N ILE A 102 -8.53 -0.91 -8.27
CA ILE A 102 -9.47 0.17 -8.56
C ILE A 102 -10.70 0.06 -7.66
N GLU A 103 -10.97 1.11 -6.90
CA GLU A 103 -12.12 1.15 -5.99
C GLU A 103 -13.31 1.90 -6.58
N SER A 104 -13.05 2.86 -7.48
CA SER A 104 -14.09 3.66 -8.13
C SER A 104 -13.61 4.25 -9.45
N GLY A 105 -14.56 4.61 -10.32
CA GLY A 105 -14.25 5.31 -11.56
C GLY A 105 -15.38 5.25 -12.57
N ARG A 106 -15.22 6.02 -13.63
CA ARG A 106 -16.13 6.02 -14.78
C ARG A 106 -15.38 5.55 -16.00
N ARG A 107 -15.87 4.45 -16.57
CA ARG A 107 -15.41 3.92 -17.85
C ARG A 107 -16.18 4.58 -18.99
N VAL A 108 -15.46 5.18 -19.94
CA VAL A 108 -16.07 5.70 -21.17
C VAL A 108 -15.80 4.80 -22.39
N ASN A 109 -14.77 3.95 -22.33
CA ASN A 109 -14.48 2.93 -23.35
C ASN A 109 -14.17 1.57 -22.69
N SER A 110 -14.52 0.46 -23.35
CA SER A 110 -14.42 -0.89 -22.82
C SER A 110 -13.00 -1.42 -22.60
N ASP A 111 -12.00 -0.69 -23.07
CA ASP A 111 -10.61 -1.16 -23.06
C ASP A 111 -9.87 -0.72 -21.79
N LEU A 112 -10.49 0.12 -20.97
CA LEU A 112 -9.92 0.60 -19.71
C LEU A 112 -10.34 -0.26 -18.51
N PRO A 113 -9.56 -0.27 -17.43
CA PRO A 113 -9.92 -0.97 -16.20
C PRO A 113 -11.30 -0.56 -15.64
N ALA A 114 -11.93 -1.43 -14.87
CA ALA A 114 -13.19 -1.24 -14.17
C ALA A 114 -12.98 -1.34 -12.66
N LYS A 115 -14.05 -1.08 -11.89
CA LYS A 115 -14.01 -1.23 -10.43
C LYS A 115 -13.74 -2.70 -10.06
N GLY A 116 -12.81 -2.91 -9.14
CA GLY A 116 -12.34 -4.22 -8.68
C GLY A 116 -11.18 -4.78 -9.51
N ASP A 117 -10.88 -4.17 -10.66
CA ASP A 117 -9.77 -4.62 -11.48
C ASP A 117 -8.43 -4.20 -10.84
N VAL A 118 -7.44 -5.08 -11.00
CA VAL A 118 -6.07 -4.87 -10.54
C VAL A 118 -5.18 -4.67 -11.75
N PHE A 119 -4.34 -3.64 -11.72
CA PHE A 119 -3.27 -3.45 -12.69
C PHE A 119 -1.91 -3.43 -12.00
N GLU A 120 -0.89 -3.86 -12.73
CA GLU A 120 0.47 -3.95 -12.24
C GLU A 120 1.29 -2.78 -12.76
N CYS A 121 2.12 -2.22 -11.88
CA CYS A 121 3.05 -1.16 -12.20
C CYS A 121 4.47 -1.59 -11.89
N LEU A 122 5.40 -1.39 -12.83
CA LEU A 122 6.84 -1.54 -12.57
C LEU A 122 7.48 -0.16 -12.51
N TYR A 123 8.24 0.11 -11.47
CA TYR A 123 8.93 1.38 -11.26
C TYR A 123 10.43 1.26 -11.49
N TRP A 124 11.00 2.18 -12.27
CA TRP A 124 12.44 2.30 -12.45
C TRP A 124 12.93 3.66 -11.93
N GLU A 125 13.50 3.67 -10.73
CA GLU A 125 14.05 4.89 -10.10
C GLU A 125 15.13 5.55 -10.97
N THR A 126 16.00 4.75 -11.61
CA THR A 126 17.10 5.23 -12.45
C THR A 126 16.64 6.19 -13.55
N ASN A 127 15.51 5.88 -14.17
CA ASN A 127 14.94 6.68 -15.27
C ASN A 127 13.78 7.56 -14.81
N LYS A 128 13.35 7.43 -13.54
CA LYS A 128 12.12 8.04 -13.01
C LYS A 128 10.90 7.69 -13.88
N GLU A 129 10.82 6.44 -14.29
CA GLU A 129 9.75 5.92 -15.14
C GLU A 129 8.89 4.93 -14.38
N MET A 130 7.61 4.87 -14.74
CA MET A 130 6.69 3.85 -14.28
C MET A 130 5.98 3.24 -15.48
N SER A 131 5.96 1.92 -15.57
CA SER A 131 5.05 1.26 -16.51
C SER A 131 3.71 0.99 -15.84
N ILE A 132 2.64 1.08 -16.63
CA ILE A 132 1.35 0.50 -16.28
C ILE A 132 1.13 -0.68 -17.21
N THR A 133 0.84 -1.84 -16.62
CA THR A 133 0.40 -3.04 -17.31
C THR A 133 -0.96 -3.43 -16.75
N TYR A 134 -1.96 -3.45 -17.62
CA TYR A 134 -3.29 -3.91 -17.24
C TYR A 134 -3.55 -5.30 -17.81
N ASP A 135 -3.90 -6.25 -16.94
CA ASP A 135 -4.12 -7.68 -17.28
C ASP A 135 -5.55 -7.99 -17.79
N GLY A 136 -6.22 -7.00 -18.40
CA GLY A 136 -7.46 -7.24 -19.13
C GLY A 136 -7.25 -7.87 -20.52
N ALA A 137 -8.32 -7.98 -21.32
CA ALA A 137 -8.33 -8.64 -22.65
C ALA A 137 -7.38 -8.06 -23.72
N ASN A 138 -6.64 -6.99 -23.44
CA ASN A 138 -5.55 -6.50 -24.29
C ASN A 138 -4.49 -5.82 -23.42
N ILE A 139 -3.28 -6.37 -23.43
CA ILE A 139 -2.09 -5.77 -22.83
C ILE A 139 -1.82 -4.43 -23.52
N ARG A 140 -1.94 -3.32 -22.78
CA ARG A 140 -1.30 -2.05 -23.16
C ARG A 140 -0.25 -1.73 -22.11
N TYR A 141 0.98 -2.12 -22.42
CA TYR A 141 2.15 -1.67 -21.69
C TYR A 141 2.40 -0.21 -22.06
N GLU A 142 2.27 0.69 -21.09
CA GLU A 142 2.56 2.10 -21.30
C GLU A 142 3.63 2.57 -20.31
N ARG A 143 4.71 3.17 -20.85
CA ARG A 143 5.72 3.86 -20.05
C ARG A 143 5.30 5.29 -19.79
N LEU A 144 5.13 5.61 -18.52
CA LEU A 144 4.87 6.96 -18.04
C LEU A 144 6.16 7.55 -17.48
N THR A 145 6.38 8.83 -17.76
CA THR A 145 7.53 9.58 -17.22
C THR A 145 7.06 10.42 -16.04
N LEU A 146 7.84 10.42 -14.96
CA LEU A 146 7.57 11.27 -13.80
C LEU A 146 7.67 12.75 -14.19
N GLN A 147 6.59 13.48 -13.98
CA GLN A 147 6.51 14.93 -14.18
C GLN A 147 6.80 15.69 -12.90
N THR A 148 6.34 15.18 -11.76
CA THR A 148 6.47 15.86 -10.47
C THR A 148 6.58 14.84 -9.36
N LYS A 149 7.59 14.98 -8.50
CA LYS A 149 7.78 14.18 -7.30
C LYS A 149 7.13 14.88 -6.11
N TYR A 150 6.31 14.18 -5.34
CA TYR A 150 5.83 14.68 -4.05
C TYR A 150 6.81 14.23 -2.95
N LYS A 151 7.05 15.11 -1.96
CA LYS A 151 7.91 14.85 -0.81
C LYS A 151 7.05 14.45 0.38
#